data_AF-A0A952D7H8-F1
#
_entry.id   AF-A0A952D7H8-F1
#
_cell.length_a   1.000
_cell.length_b   1.000
_cell.length_c   1.000
_cell.angle_alpha   90.00
_cell.angle_beta   90.00
_cell.angle_gamma   90.00
#
_symmetry.space_group_name_H-M   'P 1'
#
loop_
_entity.id
_entity.type
_entity.pdbx_description
1 polymer ?
#
loop_
_entity_poly.entity_id
_entity_poly.type
_entity_poly.pdbx_seq_one_letter_code
_entity_poly.pdbx_strand_id
1 'polypeptide(L)' 'GNDAVNIADFLLLRGAFGSSTGGPGWNPNADLNGDGSVNAADFLILRANFGQTGG' A
#
# COMPACT_ATOMS: atom_id res chain seq x y z
N GLY A 1 0.43 -1.26 14.25
CA GLY A 1 0.36 -1.86 12.91
C GLY A 1 0.24 -3.34 13.15
N ASN A 2 -0.88 -3.93 12.76
CA ASN A 2 -1.03 -5.37 12.90
C ASN A 2 -0.46 -5.96 11.61
N ASP A 3 0.53 -6.84 11.72
CA ASP A 3 1.32 -7.41 10.61
C ASP A 3 0.52 -8.35 9.69
N ALA A 4 -0.75 -8.04 9.46
CA ALA A 4 -1.66 -8.75 8.58
C ALA A 4 -2.08 -7.80 7.46
N VAL A 5 -1.45 -7.96 6.29
CA VAL A 5 -1.91 -7.33 5.06
C VAL A 5 -3.33 -7.82 4.78
N ASN A 6 -4.30 -6.91 4.88
CA ASN A 6 -5.71 -7.21 4.83
C ASN A 6 -6.46 -6.38 3.78
N ILE A 7 -7.77 -6.60 3.65
CA ILE A 7 -8.62 -5.89 2.68
C ILE A 7 -8.55 -4.36 2.84
N ALA A 8 -8.33 -3.85 4.06
CA ALA A 8 -8.20 -2.41 4.28
C ALA A 8 -6.94 -1.84 3.61
N ASP A 9 -5.80 -2.55 3.63
CA ASP A 9 -4.57 -2.12 2.98
C ASP A 9 -4.75 -2.04 1.45
N PHE A 10 -5.49 -3.01 0.88
CA PHE A 10 -5.89 -2.96 -0.52
C PHE A 10 -6.77 -1.74 -0.85
N LEU A 11 -7.73 -1.41 0.01
CA LEU A 11 -8.61 -0.25 -0.19
C LEU A 11 -7.84 1.08 -0.09
N LEU A 12 -6.86 1.17 0.81
CA LEU A 12 -5.96 2.32 0.92
C LEU A 12 -5.12 2.50 -0.33
N LEU A 13 -4.48 1.42 -0.81
CA LEU A 13 -3.69 1.43 -2.03
C LEU A 13 -4.53 1.82 -3.25
N ARG A 14 -5.73 1.23 -3.38
CA ARG A 14 -6.65 1.57 -4.47
C ARG A 14 -7.08 3.04 -4.45
N GLY A 15 -7.32 3.60 -3.27
CA GLY A 15 -7.73 5.00 -3.11
C GLY A 15 -6.63 5.99 -3.45
N ALA A 16 -5.37 5.62 -3.23
CA ALA A 16 -4.21 6.47 -3.47
C ALA A 16 -3.47 6.13 -4.79
N PHE A 17 -3.94 5.16 -5.58
CA PHE A 17 -3.23 4.68 -6.76
C PHE A 17 -2.96 5.80 -7.79
N GLY A 18 -1.70 5.94 -8.20
CA GLY A 18 -1.24 6.98 -9.13
C GLY A 18 -0.92 8.32 -8.47
N SER A 19 -1.01 8.43 -7.15
CA SER A 19 -0.60 9.61 -6.39
C SER A 19 0.88 9.56 -6.00
N SER A 20 1.45 10.72 -5.70
CA SER A 20 2.81 10.88 -5.22
C SER A 20 2.88 11.88 -4.07
N THR A 21 3.96 11.85 -3.29
CA THR A 21 4.16 12.71 -2.12
C THR A 21 3.84 14.17 -2.42
N GLY A 22 2.99 14.78 -1.58
CA GLY A 22 2.54 16.17 -1.74
C GLY A 22 1.40 16.38 -2.76
N GLY A 23 0.99 15.33 -3.47
CA GLY A 23 -0.13 15.35 -4.40
C GLY A 23 -1.49 15.14 -3.72
N PRO A 24 -2.59 15.55 -4.36
CA PRO A 24 -3.94 15.27 -3.87
C PRO A 24 -4.20 13.76 -3.85
N GLY A 25 -4.81 13.27 -2.77
CA GLY A 25 -5.13 11.86 -2.61
C GLY A 25 -3.95 10.96 -2.25
N TRP A 26 -2.76 11.53 -2.03
CA TRP A 26 -1.62 10.76 -1.53
C TRP A 26 -1.85 10.29 -0.10
N ASN A 27 -1.47 9.03 0.15
CA ASN A 27 -1.55 8.42 1.46
C ASN A 27 -0.22 7.70 1.77
N PRO A 28 0.51 8.09 2.82
CA PRO A 28 1.77 7.44 3.19
C PRO A 28 1.62 5.97 3.54
N ASN A 29 0.43 5.54 3.98
CA ASN A 29 0.17 4.13 4.30
C ASN A 29 -0.06 3.26 3.05
N ALA A 30 -0.20 3.87 1.87
CA ALA A 30 -0.33 3.19 0.59
C ALA A 30 1.00 3.08 -0.17
N ASP A 31 2.02 3.84 0.24
CA ASP A 31 3.39 3.79 -0.26
C ASP A 31 4.17 2.74 0.55
N LEU A 32 4.09 1.49 0.10
CA LEU A 32 4.60 0.33 0.83
C LEU A 32 6.10 0.12 0.64
N ASN A 33 6.66 0.62 -0.46
CA ASN A 33 8.12 0.59 -0.70
C ASN A 33 8.84 1.86 -0.22
N GLY A 34 8.11 2.93 0.09
CA GLY A 34 8.66 4.21 0.55
C GLY A 34 9.33 5.03 -0.56
N ASP A 35 8.96 4.81 -1.83
CA ASP A 35 9.55 5.52 -2.97
C ASP A 35 8.88 6.88 -3.27
N GLY A 36 7.82 7.20 -2.52
CA GLY A 36 7.06 8.44 -2.66
C GLY A 36 5.98 8.39 -3.74
N SER A 37 5.69 7.23 -4.34
CA SER A 37 4.70 7.06 -5.41
C SER A 37 3.87 5.80 -5.20
N VAL A 38 2.55 5.94 -5.03
CA VAL A 38 1.67 4.77 -4.89
C VAL A 38 1.37 4.19 -6.27
N ASN A 39 1.95 3.04 -6.59
CA ASN A 39 1.90 2.45 -7.92
C ASN A 39 1.85 0.90 -7.90
N ALA A 40 2.11 0.29 -9.07
CA ALA A 40 2.07 -1.17 -9.22
C ALA A 40 3.14 -1.88 -8.36
N ALA A 41 4.25 -1.22 -8.04
CA ALA A 41 5.29 -1.73 -7.14
C ALA A 41 4.73 -2.00 -5.74
N ASP A 42 3.96 -1.06 -5.18
CA ASP A 42 3.28 -1.24 -3.88
C ASP A 42 2.28 -2.39 -3.96
N PHE A 43 1.54 -2.50 -5.06
CA PHE A 43 0.59 -3.59 -5.24
C PHE A 43 1.27 -4.96 -5.25
N LEU A 44 2.48 -5.06 -5.81
CA LEU A 44 3.26 -6.30 -5.78
C LEU A 44 3.71 -6.65 -4.35
N ILE A 45 4.07 -5.67 -3.53
CA ILE A 45 4.41 -5.87 -2.11
C ILE A 45 3.18 -6.31 -1.32
N LEU A 46 2.05 -5.63 -1.53
CA LEU A 46 0.77 -6.01 -0.94
C LEU A 46 0.43 -7.46 -1.27
N ARG A 47 0.53 -7.84 -2.54
CA ARG A 47 0.25 -9.21 -3.01
C ARG A 47 1.24 -10.24 -2.45
N ALA A 48 2.52 -9.91 -2.34
CA ALA A 48 3.53 -10.81 -1.79
C ALA A 48 3.26 -11.12 -0.30
N ASN A 49 2.73 -10.15 0.44
CA ASN A 49 2.40 -10.28 1.86
C ASN A 49 0.94 -10.71 2.11
N PHE A 50 0.11 -10.80 1.07
CA PHE A 50 -1.31 -11.13 1.19
C PHE A 50 -1.50 -12.56 1.70
N GLY A 51 -2.14 -12.70 2.86
CA GLY A 51 -2.34 -14.01 3.51
C GLY A 51 -1.12 -14.53 4.28
N GLN A 52 -0.02 -13.78 4.36
CA GLN A 52 1.02 -14.04 5.36
C GLN A 52 0.52 -13.49 6.69
N THR A 53 -0.06 -14.37 7.52
CA THR A 53 -0.18 -14.11 8.95
C THR A 53 1.20 -14.36 9.55
N GLY A 54 1.84 -13.34 10.11
CA GLY A 54 3.02 -13.54 10.96
C GLY A 54 2.72 -14.62 12.00
N GLY A 55 3.47 -15.71 11.96
CA GLY A 55 3.41 -16.77 12.96
C GLY A 55 4.07 -16.35 14.27
#